data_AF-A0A3L7TXV8-F1
#
_entry.id   AF-A0A3L7TXV8-F1
#
_cell.length_a   1.000
_cell.length_b   1.000
_cell.length_c   1.000
_cell.angle_alpha   90.00
_cell.angle_beta   90.00
_cell.angle_gamma   90.00
#
_symmetry.space_group_name_H-M   'P 1'
#
loop_
_entity.id
_entity.type
_entity.pdbx_description
1 polymer ?
#
loop_
_entity_poly.entity_id
_entity_poly.type
_entity_poly.pdbx_seq_one_letter_code
_entity_poly.pdbx_strand_id
1 'polypeptide(L)'
;GECFVFDQRIAVGNGLIVGDHEQCYACRHPVSFQDRASDKFRIGVSCPYCFDNLPEKTRARAIERQKQNVLLNKRKNQLGHSEE
;
A
#
# COMPACT_ATOMS: atom_id res chain seq x y z
N GLY A 1 3.76 -1.03 24.02
CA GLY A 1 2.80 -0.33 23.16
C GLY A 1 3.54 0.17 21.96
N GLU A 2 3.18 -0.27 20.77
CA GLU A 2 3.85 0.13 19.54
C GLU A 2 3.32 1.50 19.09
N CYS A 3 4.24 2.42 18.77
CA CYS A 3 3.92 3.81 18.43
C CYS A 3 4.00 3.99 16.91
N PHE A 4 2.85 4.17 16.25
CA PHE A 4 2.76 4.33 14.79
C PHE A 4 2.89 5.82 14.41
N VAL A 5 4.01 6.19 13.78
CA VAL A 5 4.26 7.55 13.28
C VAL A 5 3.85 7.64 11.81
N PHE A 6 2.97 8.58 11.48
CA PHE A 6 2.23 8.70 10.21
C PHE A 6 2.80 9.72 9.22
N ASP A 7 4.05 10.17 9.36
CA ASP A 7 4.65 11.12 8.42
C ASP A 7 5.70 10.45 7.54
N GLN A 8 5.64 10.75 6.24
CA GLN A 8 6.37 10.09 5.15
C GLN A 8 7.86 10.48 5.10
N ARG A 9 8.50 10.61 6.27
CA ARG A 9 9.92 10.94 6.48
C ARG A 9 10.42 10.25 7.75
N ILE A 10 10.88 9.00 7.66
CA ILE A 10 11.65 8.37 8.75
C ILE A 10 12.95 7.82 8.15
N ALA A 11 14.08 8.39 8.57
CA ALA A 11 15.37 7.72 8.53
C ALA A 11 15.46 6.82 9.77
N VAL A 12 15.49 5.50 9.57
CA VAL A 12 15.59 4.51 10.65
C VAL A 12 17.05 4.29 11.05
N GLY A 13 17.39 4.62 12.31
CA GLY A 13 18.65 4.22 12.95
C GLY A 13 18.54 2.83 13.58
N ASN A 14 19.68 2.13 13.66
CA ASN A 14 19.84 0.73 14.07
C ASN A 14 18.89 0.27 15.21
N GLY A 15 17.92 -0.59 14.86
CA GLY A 15 17.13 -1.35 15.84
C GLY A 15 15.61 -1.34 15.66
N LEU A 16 15.07 -0.47 14.79
CA LEU A 16 13.64 -0.48 14.46
C LEU A 16 13.37 -1.47 13.34
N ILE A 17 12.78 -2.61 13.70
CA ILE A 17 12.25 -3.59 12.75
C ILE A 17 11.07 -2.90 12.05
N VAL A 18 11.13 -2.78 10.73
CA VAL A 18 10.00 -2.32 9.93
C VAL A 18 8.86 -3.30 10.20
N GLY A 19 7.79 -2.85 10.86
CA GLY A 19 6.67 -3.72 11.18
C GLY A 19 6.05 -4.30 9.91
N ASP A 20 5.61 -5.56 9.96
CA ASP A 20 5.04 -6.29 8.81
C ASP A 20 3.64 -5.79 8.35
N HIS A 21 3.23 -4.63 8.86
CA HIS A 21 1.95 -4.01 8.60
C HIS A 21 2.08 -3.01 7.45
N GLU A 22 1.37 -3.27 6.36
CA GLU A 22 1.28 -2.34 5.24
C GLU A 22 0.05 -1.46 5.36
N GLN A 23 0.14 -0.20 4.97
CA GLN A 23 -1.02 0.68 4.98
C GLN A 23 -1.95 0.39 3.79
N CYS A 24 -3.25 0.20 4.04
CA CYS A 24 -4.23 0.16 2.98
C CYS A 24 -4.40 1.55 2.35
N TYR A 25 -4.07 1.70 1.06
CA TYR A 25 -4.23 2.96 0.33
C TYR A 25 -5.69 3.35 0.03
N ALA A 26 -6.67 2.51 0.38
CA ALA A 26 -8.10 2.81 0.24
C ALA A 26 -8.69 3.43 1.51
N CYS A 27 -8.46 2.82 2.68
CA CYS A 27 -9.04 3.25 3.96
C CYS A 27 -8.01 3.74 5.00
N ARG A 28 -6.70 3.69 4.69
CA ARG A 28 -5.57 4.00 5.59
C ARG A 28 -5.43 3.10 6.82
N HIS A 29 -6.17 1.99 6.87
CA HIS A 29 -6.02 1.00 7.93
C HIS A 29 -4.70 0.24 7.77
N PRO A 30 -3.95 -0.05 8.85
CA PRO A 30 -2.81 -0.97 8.81
C PRO A 30 -3.29 -2.39 8.51
N VAL A 31 -2.62 -3.08 7.60
CA VAL A 31 -2.96 -4.42 7.10
C VAL A 31 -1.81 -5.34 7.48
N SER A 32 -2.07 -6.32 8.33
CA SER A 32 -1.05 -7.30 8.72
C SER A 32 -0.70 -8.26 7.57
N PHE A 33 0.37 -9.03 7.72
CA PHE A 33 0.69 -10.10 6.77
C PHE A 33 -0.45 -11.13 6.63
N GLN A 34 -1.12 -11.47 7.72
CA GLN A 34 -2.26 -12.39 7.70
C GLN A 34 -3.46 -11.80 6.93
N ASP A 35 -3.71 -10.50 7.09
CA ASP A 35 -4.77 -9.81 6.35
C ASP A 35 -4.52 -9.77 4.85
N ARG A 36 -3.24 -9.74 4.44
CA ARG A 36 -2.84 -9.79 3.02
C ARG A 36 -3.14 -11.13 2.36
N ALA A 37 -3.25 -12.20 3.13
CA ALA A 37 -3.61 -13.53 2.62
C ALA A 37 -5.11 -13.71 2.37
N SER A 38 -5.95 -12.75 2.79
CA SER A 38 -7.39 -12.80 2.55
C SER A 38 -7.73 -12.53 1.08
N ASP A 39 -8.73 -13.24 0.53
CA ASP A 39 -9.27 -12.98 -0.82
C ASP A 39 -9.84 -11.56 -1.00
N LYS A 40 -10.17 -10.90 0.12
CA LYS A 40 -10.66 -9.52 0.15
C LYS A 40 -9.55 -8.48 0.01
N PHE A 41 -8.28 -8.89 0.18
CA PHE A 41 -7.14 -8.01 0.02
C PHE A 41 -6.78 -7.84 -1.46
N ARG A 42 -6.74 -6.58 -1.90
CA ARG A 42 -6.20 -6.17 -3.19
C ARG A 42 -5.30 -4.97 -2.99
N ILE A 43 -4.02 -5.13 -3.29
CA ILE A 43 -3.02 -4.08 -3.14
C ILE A 43 -3.46 -2.79 -3.83
N GLY A 44 -3.41 -1.68 -3.09
CA GLY A 44 -3.82 -0.35 -3.55
C GLY A 44 -5.32 -0.13 -3.74
N VAL A 45 -6.16 -1.17 -3.60
CA VAL A 45 -7.59 -1.16 -3.94
C VAL A 45 -8.50 -1.40 -2.73
N SER A 46 -8.27 -2.45 -1.95
CA SER A 46 -9.12 -2.82 -0.80
C SER A 46 -8.37 -3.71 0.19
N CYS A 47 -8.77 -3.69 1.46
CA CYS A 47 -8.32 -4.61 2.50
C CYS A 47 -9.52 -5.36 3.10
N PRO A 48 -9.33 -6.46 3.85
CA PRO A 48 -10.43 -7.19 4.47
C PRO A 48 -11.33 -6.32 5.36
N TYR A 49 -10.77 -5.27 5.98
CA TYR A 49 -11.50 -4.34 6.83
C TYR A 49 -12.43 -3.39 6.06
N CYS A 50 -12.04 -2.99 4.85
CA CYS A 50 -12.83 -2.04 4.07
C CYS A 50 -13.60 -2.70 2.93
N PHE A 51 -13.24 -3.91 2.47
CA PHE A 51 -13.83 -4.54 1.29
C PHE A 51 -15.36 -4.52 1.27
N ASP A 52 -16.00 -4.84 2.40
CA ASP A 52 -17.47 -4.87 2.50
C ASP A 52 -18.10 -3.48 2.69
N ASN A 53 -17.36 -2.53 3.28
CA ASN A 53 -17.85 -1.18 3.59
C ASN A 53 -17.38 -0.11 2.58
N LEU A 54 -16.56 -0.48 1.59
CA LEU A 54 -15.96 0.44 0.64
C LEU A 54 -16.96 0.72 -0.49
N PRO A 55 -17.41 1.97 -0.67
CA PRO A 55 -18.35 2.29 -1.72
C PRO A 55 -17.72 2.05 -3.09
N GLU A 56 -18.52 1.55 -4.03
CA GLU A 56 -18.07 1.15 -5.37
C GLU A 56 -17.35 2.29 -6.10
N LYS A 57 -17.82 3.53 -5.94
CA LYS A 57 -17.16 4.74 -6.49
C LYS A 57 -15.73 4.91 -5.99
N THR A 58 -15.47 4.64 -4.71
CA THR A 58 -14.11 4.72 -4.13
C THR A 58 -13.26 3.55 -4.60
N ARG A 59 -13.84 2.34 -4.70
CA ARG A 59 -13.18 1.16 -5.24
C ARG A 59 -12.72 1.38 -6.69
N ALA A 60 -13.58 1.92 -7.54
CA ALA A 60 -13.26 2.23 -8.93
C ALA A 60 -12.10 3.23 -9.04
N ARG A 61 -12.11 4.30 -8.24
CA ARG A 61 -11.01 5.27 -8.18
C ARG A 61 -9.70 4.64 -7.71
N ALA A 62 -9.77 3.75 -6.72
CA ALA A 62 -8.60 3.06 -6.20
C ALA A 62 -7.99 2.10 -7.24
N ILE A 63 -8.83 1.38 -7.99
CA ILE A 63 -8.41 0.53 -9.12
C ILE A 63 -7.71 1.36 -10.19
N GLU A 64 -8.31 2.48 -10.59
CA GLU A 64 -7.74 3.30 -11.66
C GLU A 64 -6.38 3.89 -11.25
N ARG A 65 -6.29 4.42 -10.02
CA ARG A 65 -5.01 4.86 -9.45
C ARG A 65 -3.98 3.73 -9.41
N GLN A 66 -4.38 2.52 -9.03
CA GLN A 66 -3.48 1.36 -9.01
C GLN A 66 -2.96 1.02 -10.41
N LYS A 67 -3.81 1.07 -11.44
CA LYS A 67 -3.37 0.88 -12.83
C LYS A 67 -2.35 1.93 -13.26
N GLN A 68 -2.60 3.21 -12.96
CA GLN A 68 -1.68 4.30 -13.27
C GLN A 68 -0.32 4.08 -12.59
N ASN A 69 -0.30 3.70 -11.30
CA ASN A 69 0.92 3.37 -10.58
C ASN A 69 1.66 2.18 -11.20
N VAL A 70 0.97 1.10 -11.56
CA VAL A 70 1.58 -0.06 -12.21
C VAL A 70 2.20 0.32 -13.56
N LEU A 71 1.51 1.15 -14.35
CA LEU A 71 2.02 1.62 -15.63
C LEU A 71 3.27 2.52 -15.45
N LEU A 72 3.24 3.44 -14.49
CA LEU A 72 4.38 4.30 -14.16
C LEU A 72 5.57 3.50 -13.65
N ASN A 73 5.35 2.52 -12.77
CA ASN A 73 6.40 1.64 -12.28
C ASN A 73 6.99 0.79 -13.41
N LYS A 74 6.16 0.30 -14.33
CA LYS A 74 6.63 -0.43 -15.52
C LYS A 74 7.50 0.46 -16.41
N ARG A 75 7.13 1.73 -16.61
CA ARG A 75 7.96 2.71 -17.35
C ARG A 75 9.27 3.01 -16.63
N LYS A 76 9.23 3.26 -15.32
CA LYS A 76 10.44 3.48 -14.50
C LYS A 76 11.39 2.28 -14.57
N ASN A 77 10.85 1.07 -14.52
CA ASN A 77 11.66 -0.14 -14.63
C ASN A 77 12.30 -0.31 -16.03
N GLN A 78 11.73 0.31 -17.07
CA GLN A 78 12.31 0.33 -18.43
C GLN A 78 13.30 1.47 -18.65
N LEU A 79 13.23 2.53 -17.85
CA LEU A 79 14.09 3.73 -17.92
C LEU A 79 15.24 3.70 -16.90
N GLY A 80 15.36 2.63 -16.10
CA GLY A 80 16.28 2.51 -14.96
C GLY A 80 17.54 1.67 -15.21
N HIS A 81 18.08 1.67 -16.44
CA HIS A 81 19.44 1.22 -16.74
C HIS A 81 20.21 2.35 -17.44
N SER A 82 20.28 3.49 -16.77
CA SER A 82 21.20 4.58 -17.10
C SER A 82 21.54 5.24 -15.76
N GLU A 83 22.35 4.54 -14.97
CA GLU A 83 23.06 5.11 -13.83
C GLU A 83 24.22 5.94 -14.38
N GLU A 84 24.26 7.22 -14.02
CA GLU A 84 25.46 8.08 -14.00
C GLU A 84 25.53 8.74 -12.60
#